data_AF-A0A1V4Z628-F1
#
_entry.id   AF-A0A1V4Z628-F1
#
_cell.length_a   1.000
_cell.length_b   1.000
_cell.length_c   1.000
_cell.angle_alpha   90.00
_cell.angle_beta   90.00
_cell.angle_gamma   90.00
#
_symmetry.space_group_name_H-M   'P 1'
#
loop_
_entity.id
_entity.type
_entity.pdbx_description
1 polymer ?
#
loop_
_entity_poly.entity_id
_entity_poly.type
_entity_poly.pdbx_seq_one_letter_code
_entity_poly.pdbx_strand_id
1 'polypeptide(L)'
;MRNCCYHAEKVSYCIECGRFPCTIYRKKLLDPHVGEPEFRYRHEIPGIFGKMKEMGPEEYIAWQRRRSTCPYCGGTVRFYHYRCDRCGRPAGGVSVNKLKTYEGRVPACGCFCGGCPVYTRERKPCPGAARTDRCERCKTFHLCCKEKGIVHCHQCPEYPCKKFKAFAKRWLKYGQNFLDNQEQLQSVGEEEFLRSWNAKVT
;
A
#
# COMPACT_ATOMS: atom_id res chain seq x y z
N MET A 1 5.34 8.31 -22.84
CA MET A 1 6.18 9.52 -23.03
C MET A 1 5.55 10.35 -24.15
N ARG A 2 5.56 11.69 -24.05
CA ARG A 2 4.99 12.56 -25.11
C ARG A 2 6.12 13.05 -26.03
N ASN A 3 5.83 13.13 -27.33
CA ASN A 3 6.76 13.61 -28.35
C ASN A 3 7.36 14.99 -28.01
N CYS A 4 6.61 15.87 -27.35
CA CYS A 4 7.13 17.17 -26.92
C CYS A 4 8.31 17.05 -25.93
N CYS A 5 8.28 16.10 -24.99
CA CYS A 5 9.38 15.93 -24.03
C CYS A 5 10.60 15.25 -24.67
N TYR A 6 10.39 14.28 -25.57
CA TYR A 6 11.50 13.55 -26.19
C TYR A 6 12.20 14.35 -27.29
N HIS A 7 11.44 15.00 -28.18
CA HIS A 7 12.05 15.69 -29.32
C HIS A 7 12.56 17.10 -28.96
N ALA A 8 11.79 17.86 -28.18
CA ALA A 8 12.12 19.27 -27.86
C ALA A 8 12.97 19.40 -26.59
N GLU A 9 12.59 18.73 -25.51
CA GLU A 9 13.26 18.85 -24.20
C GLU A 9 14.40 17.85 -24.01
N LYS A 10 14.58 16.91 -24.96
CA LYS A 10 15.60 15.84 -24.90
C LYS A 10 15.57 15.01 -23.61
N VAL A 11 14.38 14.83 -23.02
CA VAL A 11 14.19 13.98 -21.83
C VAL A 11 13.41 12.71 -22.17
N SER A 12 13.72 11.62 -21.46
CA SER A 12 13.12 10.31 -21.73
C SER A 12 11.76 10.14 -21.05
N TYR A 13 11.54 10.84 -19.93
CA TYR A 13 10.29 10.81 -19.20
C TYR A 13 9.72 12.21 -19.03
N CYS A 14 8.39 12.34 -19.11
CA CYS A 14 7.75 13.65 -18.94
C CYS A 14 8.07 14.28 -17.58
N ILE A 15 8.29 13.46 -16.54
CA ILE A 15 8.64 13.92 -15.18
C ILE A 15 10.01 14.61 -15.10
N GLU A 16 10.88 14.38 -16.08
CA GLU A 16 12.22 14.98 -16.13
C GLU A 16 12.20 16.36 -16.79
N CYS A 17 11.10 16.72 -17.45
CA CYS A 17 10.94 18.06 -18.01
C CYS A 17 10.71 19.05 -16.86
N GLY A 18 11.47 20.15 -16.82
CA GLY A 18 11.32 21.20 -15.79
C GLY A 18 9.95 21.88 -15.76
N ARG A 19 9.13 21.68 -16.80
CA ARG A 19 7.74 22.16 -16.88
C ARG A 19 6.72 21.15 -16.38
N PHE A 20 7.13 19.99 -15.87
CA PHE A 20 6.23 18.95 -15.40
C PHE A 20 5.62 19.27 -14.02
N PRO A 21 4.30 19.04 -13.80
CA PRO A 21 3.30 18.65 -14.79
C PRO A 21 2.90 19.82 -15.69
N CYS A 22 3.16 19.70 -17.00
CA CYS A 22 2.88 20.78 -17.94
C CYS A 22 1.38 20.88 -18.26
N THR A 23 0.96 22.02 -18.81
CA THR A 23 -0.45 22.27 -19.16
C THR A 23 -1.07 21.18 -20.03
N ILE A 24 -0.31 20.61 -20.98
CA ILE A 24 -0.75 19.48 -21.82
C ILE A 24 -0.99 18.22 -20.98
N TYR A 25 -0.09 17.92 -20.04
CA TYR A 25 -0.22 16.76 -19.16
C TYR A 25 -1.40 16.94 -18.21
N ARG A 26 -1.53 18.12 -17.61
CA ARG A 26 -2.62 18.49 -16.73
C ARG A 26 -3.99 18.33 -17.39
N LYS A 27 -4.22 19.05 -18.50
CA LYS A 27 -5.49 19.04 -19.23
C LYS A 27 -5.91 17.67 -19.74
N LYS A 28 -4.95 16.81 -20.12
CA LYS A 28 -5.26 15.50 -20.73
C LYS A 28 -5.32 14.36 -19.72
N LEU A 29 -4.79 14.52 -18.51
CA LEU A 29 -4.65 13.41 -17.57
C LEU A 29 -5.00 13.73 -16.13
N LEU A 30 -4.53 14.87 -15.59
CA LEU A 30 -4.69 15.18 -14.16
C LEU A 30 -5.96 15.93 -13.82
N ASP A 31 -6.36 16.89 -14.66
CA ASP A 31 -7.51 17.74 -14.37
C ASP A 31 -8.85 17.05 -14.71
N PRO A 32 -8.95 16.15 -15.73
CA PRO A 32 -10.20 15.42 -15.99
C PRO A 32 -10.48 14.28 -15.00
N HIS A 33 -11.75 14.10 -14.64
CA HIS A 33 -12.25 12.98 -13.83
C HIS A 33 -11.68 12.90 -12.40
N VAL A 34 -11.33 14.05 -11.82
CA VAL A 34 -10.84 14.12 -10.45
C VAL A 34 -11.94 13.64 -9.50
N GLY A 35 -11.61 12.67 -8.66
CA GLY A 35 -12.53 12.10 -7.68
C GLY A 35 -13.46 11.00 -8.22
N GLU A 36 -13.49 10.76 -9.53
CA GLU A 36 -14.29 9.69 -10.13
C GLU A 36 -13.58 8.32 -9.97
N PRO A 37 -14.18 7.34 -9.26
CA PRO A 37 -13.54 6.06 -8.98
C PRO A 37 -13.12 5.28 -10.22
N GLU A 38 -13.90 5.34 -11.30
CA GLU A 38 -13.64 4.65 -12.58
C GLU A 38 -12.37 5.15 -13.27
N PHE A 39 -11.96 6.38 -12.97
CA PHE A 39 -10.81 7.05 -13.61
C PHE A 39 -9.62 7.21 -12.68
N ARG A 40 -9.63 6.54 -11.52
CA ARG A 40 -8.52 6.52 -10.56
C ARG A 40 -7.17 6.21 -11.22
N TYR A 41 -7.14 5.32 -12.20
CA TYR A 41 -5.92 4.95 -12.93
C TYR A 41 -5.21 6.13 -13.60
N ARG A 42 -5.96 7.16 -14.04
CA ARG A 42 -5.39 8.35 -14.68
C ARG A 42 -4.49 9.12 -13.72
N HIS A 43 -4.95 9.23 -12.47
CA HIS A 43 -4.32 10.02 -11.42
C HIS A 43 -3.18 9.25 -10.71
N GLU A 44 -3.04 7.94 -10.94
CA GLU A 44 -1.89 7.14 -10.48
C GLU A 44 -0.67 7.25 -11.42
N ILE A 45 -0.86 7.60 -12.69
CA ILE A 45 0.21 7.68 -13.70
C ILE A 45 1.35 8.67 -13.36
N PRO A 46 1.12 9.84 -12.74
CA PRO A 46 2.23 10.69 -12.28
C PRO A 46 3.13 9.97 -11.27
N GLY A 47 2.51 9.24 -10.33
CA GLY A 47 3.23 8.47 -9.30
C GLY A 47 4.02 7.30 -9.86
N ILE A 48 3.62 6.75 -11.02
CA ILE A 48 4.38 5.71 -11.73
C ILE A 48 5.79 6.18 -12.07
N PHE A 49 5.94 7.41 -12.58
CA PHE A 49 7.25 7.92 -12.98
C PHE A 49 8.17 8.14 -11.78
N GLY A 50 7.62 8.61 -10.65
CA GLY A 50 8.36 8.72 -9.39
C GLY A 50 8.88 7.36 -8.92
N LYS A 51 7.99 6.36 -8.84
CA LYS A 51 8.36 4.98 -8.44
C LYS A 51 9.39 4.34 -9.36
N MET A 52 9.26 4.55 -10.67
CA MET A 52 10.22 4.00 -11.63
C MET A 52 11.61 4.66 -11.50
N LYS A 53 11.67 5.93 -11.12
CA LYS A 53 12.93 6.63 -10.83
C LYS A 53 13.55 6.14 -9.52
N GLU A 54 12.73 5.88 -8.51
CA GLU A 54 13.15 5.40 -7.19
C GLU A 54 13.68 3.95 -7.23
N MET A 55 12.95 3.04 -7.87
CA MET A 55 13.27 1.60 -7.92
C MET A 55 14.21 1.24 -9.08
N GLY A 56 14.23 2.05 -10.13
CA GLY A 56 14.80 1.67 -11.42
C GLY A 56 13.88 0.74 -12.23
N PRO A 57 14.12 0.61 -13.55
CA PRO A 57 13.18 -0.06 -14.47
C PRO A 57 12.93 -1.54 -14.16
N GLU A 58 13.97 -2.30 -13.81
CA GLU A 58 13.87 -3.74 -13.57
C GLU A 58 13.07 -4.06 -12.32
N GLU A 59 13.38 -3.39 -11.20
CA GLU A 59 12.64 -3.53 -9.96
C GLU A 59 11.20 -3.02 -10.11
N TYR A 60 11.00 -1.92 -10.82
CA TYR A 60 9.66 -1.41 -11.13
C TYR A 60 8.83 -2.43 -11.91
N ILE A 61 9.41 -3.12 -12.90
CA ILE A 61 8.72 -4.19 -13.65
C ILE A 61 8.37 -5.35 -12.71
N ALA A 62 9.30 -5.77 -11.85
CA ALA A 62 9.03 -6.82 -10.86
C ALA A 62 7.94 -6.42 -9.86
N TRP A 63 7.94 -5.16 -9.41
CA TRP A 63 6.89 -4.58 -8.58
C TRP A 63 5.53 -4.55 -9.30
N GLN A 64 5.48 -4.11 -10.56
CA GLN A 64 4.26 -4.09 -11.37
C GLN A 64 3.68 -5.49 -11.60
N ARG A 65 4.53 -6.49 -11.85
CA ARG A 65 4.10 -7.90 -11.96
C ARG A 65 3.46 -8.39 -10.67
N ARG A 66 4.07 -8.09 -9.51
CA ARG A 66 3.53 -8.44 -8.19
C ARG A 66 2.17 -7.77 -7.94
N ARG A 67 2.08 -6.45 -8.14
CA ARG A 67 0.82 -5.68 -8.01
C ARG A 67 -0.29 -6.16 -8.94
N SER A 68 0.09 -6.56 -10.16
CA SER A 68 -0.87 -6.98 -11.19
C SER A 68 -1.26 -8.46 -11.07
N THR A 69 -0.73 -9.18 -10.09
CA THR A 69 -1.11 -10.57 -9.82
C THR A 69 -2.24 -10.61 -8.78
N CYS A 70 -3.35 -11.25 -9.14
CA CYS A 70 -4.50 -11.41 -8.27
C CYS A 70 -4.13 -12.29 -7.06
N PRO A 71 -4.32 -11.79 -5.82
CA PRO A 71 -3.95 -12.55 -4.63
C PRO A 71 -4.90 -13.73 -4.34
N TYR A 72 -6.04 -13.84 -5.05
CA TYR A 72 -7.00 -14.92 -4.85
C TYR A 72 -6.78 -16.10 -5.78
N CYS A 73 -6.42 -15.86 -7.04
CA CYS A 73 -6.37 -16.90 -8.06
C CYS A 73 -5.13 -16.85 -8.96
N GLY A 74 -4.21 -15.92 -8.72
CA GLY A 74 -3.00 -15.73 -9.54
C GLY A 74 -3.27 -15.18 -10.95
N GLY A 75 -4.52 -14.80 -11.27
CA GLY A 75 -4.88 -14.17 -12.54
C GLY A 75 -4.37 -12.72 -12.65
N THR A 76 -4.60 -12.06 -13.78
CA THR A 76 -4.09 -10.69 -14.00
C THR A 76 -5.11 -9.67 -13.53
N VAL A 77 -4.68 -8.73 -12.71
CA VAL A 77 -5.45 -7.55 -12.36
C VAL A 77 -5.37 -6.55 -13.51
N ARG A 78 -6.51 -6.22 -14.10
CA ARG A 78 -6.62 -5.21 -15.16
C ARG A 78 -6.48 -3.83 -14.56
N PHE A 79 -5.50 -3.06 -15.04
CA PHE A 79 -5.17 -1.72 -14.56
C PHE A 79 -6.36 -0.74 -14.55
N TYR A 80 -7.18 -0.75 -15.61
CA TYR A 80 -8.30 0.19 -15.75
C TYR A 80 -9.44 -0.06 -14.75
N HIS A 81 -9.79 -1.33 -14.54
CA HIS A 81 -10.93 -1.70 -13.70
C HIS A 81 -10.53 -2.06 -12.28
N TYR A 82 -9.23 -2.19 -12.02
CA TYR A 82 -8.69 -2.74 -10.77
C TYR A 82 -9.41 -4.03 -10.40
N ARG A 83 -9.55 -4.95 -11.36
CA ARG A 83 -10.22 -6.25 -11.17
C ARG A 83 -9.45 -7.36 -11.86
N CYS A 84 -9.44 -8.53 -11.24
CA CYS A 84 -8.87 -9.73 -11.83
C CYS A 84 -9.68 -10.16 -13.04
N ASP A 85 -9.00 -10.40 -14.16
CA ASP A 85 -9.60 -10.89 -15.40
C ASP A 85 -10.14 -12.31 -15.31
N ARG A 86 -9.62 -13.11 -14.37
CA ARG A 86 -10.04 -14.49 -14.18
C ARG A 86 -11.19 -14.66 -13.20
N CYS A 87 -11.14 -13.98 -12.05
CA CYS A 87 -12.14 -14.16 -10.98
C CYS A 87 -13.00 -12.92 -10.69
N GLY A 88 -12.80 -11.82 -11.40
CA GLY A 88 -13.57 -10.58 -11.24
C GLY A 88 -13.34 -9.80 -9.94
N ARG A 89 -12.59 -10.37 -8.99
CA ARG A 89 -12.31 -9.75 -7.68
C ARG A 89 -11.42 -8.52 -7.84
N PRO A 90 -11.63 -7.46 -7.04
CA PRO A 90 -10.83 -6.25 -7.14
C PRO A 90 -9.33 -6.48 -6.89
N ALA A 91 -8.50 -5.62 -7.48
CA ALA A 91 -7.09 -5.42 -7.17
C ALA A 91 -6.96 -5.03 -5.69
N GLY A 92 -6.25 -5.80 -4.88
CA GLY A 92 -6.25 -5.61 -3.43
C GLY A 92 -7.56 -6.03 -2.73
N GLY A 93 -8.47 -6.68 -3.48
CA GLY A 93 -9.86 -6.92 -3.11
C GLY A 93 -10.09 -8.20 -2.33
N VAL A 94 -9.72 -8.17 -1.06
CA VAL A 94 -10.43 -9.00 -0.08
C VAL A 94 -11.81 -8.39 -0.01
N SER A 95 -12.82 -9.14 0.44
CA SER A 95 -13.97 -8.49 1.07
C SER A 95 -13.41 -7.37 1.94
N VAL A 96 -13.64 -6.11 1.56
CA VAL A 96 -13.20 -5.00 2.39
C VAL A 96 -14.00 -5.25 3.65
N ASN A 97 -13.34 -5.77 4.68
CA ASN A 97 -13.88 -5.59 6.01
C ASN A 97 -14.09 -4.10 6.06
N LYS A 98 -15.35 -3.66 6.20
CA LYS A 98 -15.73 -2.26 6.35
C LYS A 98 -14.65 -1.63 7.21
N LEU A 99 -13.76 -0.84 6.59
CA LEU A 99 -12.64 -0.29 7.33
C LEU A 99 -13.28 0.51 8.46
N LYS A 100 -12.76 0.35 9.66
CA LYS A 100 -13.18 1.14 10.80
C LYS A 100 -12.06 2.12 11.11
N THR A 101 -12.42 3.31 11.56
CA THR A 101 -11.42 4.23 12.13
C THR A 101 -10.69 3.55 13.28
N TYR A 102 -9.41 3.86 13.40
CA TYR A 102 -8.55 3.36 14.47
C TYR A 102 -7.52 4.41 14.84
N GLU A 103 -7.52 4.79 16.12
CA GLU A 103 -6.69 5.87 16.69
C GLU A 103 -5.75 5.34 17.79
N GLY A 104 -5.61 4.01 17.92
CA GLY A 104 -4.71 3.41 18.90
C GLY A 104 -3.30 3.22 18.36
N ARG A 105 -2.38 2.76 19.21
CA ARG A 105 -0.99 2.44 18.82
C ARG A 105 -0.91 1.50 17.62
N VAL A 106 0.12 1.65 16.79
CA VAL A 106 0.40 0.68 15.74
C VAL A 106 1.21 -0.49 16.34
N PRO A 107 0.78 -1.76 16.23
CA PRO A 107 1.54 -2.88 16.76
C PRO A 107 2.84 -3.09 15.98
N ALA A 108 3.80 -3.79 16.60
CA ALA A 108 5.12 -4.04 16.01
C ALA A 108 5.09 -4.61 14.58
N CYS A 109 4.07 -5.42 14.26
CA CYS A 109 3.89 -5.99 12.93
C CYS A 109 3.45 -4.99 11.87
N GLY A 110 3.00 -3.78 12.22
CA GLY A 110 2.54 -2.75 11.29
C GLY A 110 1.08 -2.94 10.85
N CYS A 111 0.24 -3.54 11.70
CA CYS A 111 -1.17 -3.73 11.39
C CYS A 111 -1.94 -2.42 11.61
N PHE A 112 -2.61 -1.92 10.58
CA PHE A 112 -3.72 -0.99 10.79
C PHE A 112 -4.90 -1.78 11.37
N CYS A 113 -5.18 -1.62 12.66
CA CYS A 113 -6.24 -2.39 13.32
C CYS A 113 -7.61 -2.14 12.68
N GLY A 114 -7.85 -0.94 12.16
CA GLY A 114 -9.06 -0.59 11.40
C GLY A 114 -9.33 -1.46 10.16
N GLY A 115 -8.31 -2.17 9.64
CA GLY A 115 -8.45 -3.18 8.58
C GLY A 115 -8.27 -4.62 9.05
N CYS A 116 -8.14 -4.88 10.35
CA CYS A 116 -7.99 -6.22 10.90
C CYS A 116 -9.35 -6.92 10.99
N PRO A 117 -9.52 -8.16 10.47
CA PRO A 117 -10.79 -8.88 10.51
C PRO A 117 -11.35 -9.10 11.91
N VAL A 118 -10.50 -9.10 12.93
CA VAL A 118 -10.92 -9.29 14.33
C VAL A 118 -11.37 -7.98 14.98
N TYR A 119 -10.86 -6.84 14.51
CA TYR A 119 -11.28 -5.51 14.95
C TYR A 119 -12.57 -5.07 14.26
N THR A 120 -12.66 -5.34 12.95
CA THR A 120 -13.78 -4.90 12.10
C THR A 120 -15.05 -5.73 12.27
N ARG A 121 -14.99 -6.91 12.89
CA ARG A 121 -16.19 -7.74 13.16
C ARG A 121 -17.25 -6.98 13.97
N GLU A 122 -18.51 -7.35 13.78
CA GLU A 122 -19.64 -6.73 14.49
C GLU A 122 -19.75 -7.23 15.93
N ARG A 123 -19.66 -8.55 16.11
CA ARG A 123 -19.83 -9.16 17.44
C ARG A 123 -18.49 -9.29 18.15
N LYS A 124 -18.42 -8.72 19.37
CA LYS A 124 -17.27 -8.77 20.28
C LYS A 124 -15.96 -8.33 19.60
N PRO A 125 -15.87 -7.18 18.93
CA PRO A 125 -14.64 -6.77 18.22
C PRO A 125 -13.42 -6.77 19.14
N CYS A 126 -12.24 -7.07 18.57
CA CYS A 126 -10.98 -6.78 19.24
C CYS A 126 -10.90 -5.27 19.52
N PRO A 127 -10.45 -4.82 20.70
CA PRO A 127 -10.37 -3.40 21.02
C PRO A 127 -9.16 -2.69 20.35
N GLY A 128 -8.43 -3.40 19.47
CA GLY A 128 -7.25 -2.88 18.79
C GLY A 128 -5.97 -3.00 19.63
N ALA A 129 -4.82 -2.73 19.01
CA ALA A 129 -3.51 -2.98 19.60
C ALA A 129 -3.23 -2.15 20.86
N ALA A 130 -3.91 -1.01 21.05
CA ALA A 130 -3.77 -0.17 22.23
C ALA A 130 -4.37 -0.80 23.51
N ARG A 131 -5.32 -1.72 23.39
CA ARG A 131 -6.14 -2.21 24.53
C ARG A 131 -6.30 -3.73 24.55
N THR A 132 -5.47 -4.47 23.82
CA THR A 132 -5.60 -5.93 23.71
C THR A 132 -4.36 -6.68 24.17
N ASP A 133 -4.56 -7.56 25.14
CA ASP A 133 -3.59 -8.57 25.58
C ASP A 133 -3.04 -9.42 24.44
N ARG A 134 -3.80 -9.59 23.35
CA ARG A 134 -3.36 -10.34 22.18
C ARG A 134 -2.08 -9.75 21.59
N CYS A 135 -1.99 -8.43 21.51
CA CYS A 135 -0.83 -7.75 20.94
C CYS A 135 0.34 -7.76 21.94
N GLU A 136 0.06 -7.53 23.22
CA GLU A 136 1.08 -7.56 24.29
C GLU A 136 1.72 -8.94 24.47
N ARG A 137 0.95 -10.02 24.26
CA ARG A 137 1.45 -11.41 24.38
C ARG A 137 1.94 -11.99 23.04
N CYS A 138 2.01 -11.18 21.98
CA CYS A 138 2.39 -11.67 20.65
C CYS A 138 3.88 -12.04 20.59
N LYS A 139 4.18 -13.33 20.75
CA LYS A 139 5.54 -13.90 20.63
C LYS A 139 6.19 -13.69 19.26
N THR A 140 5.38 -13.59 18.20
CA THR A 140 5.91 -13.54 16.82
C THR A 140 6.56 -12.20 16.49
N PHE A 141 5.97 -11.09 16.95
CA PHE A 141 6.40 -9.75 16.55
C PHE A 141 6.60 -8.82 17.74
N HIS A 142 5.61 -8.70 18.63
CA HIS A 142 5.70 -7.72 19.73
C HIS A 142 6.80 -8.08 20.72
N LEU A 143 6.80 -9.30 21.26
CA LEU A 143 7.84 -9.71 22.22
C LEU A 143 9.22 -9.80 21.55
N CYS A 144 9.29 -10.22 20.29
CA CYS A 144 10.52 -10.18 19.49
C CYS A 144 11.09 -8.76 19.37
N CYS A 145 10.25 -7.76 19.08
CA CYS A 145 10.68 -6.36 19.00
C CYS A 145 11.08 -5.82 20.38
N LYS A 146 10.32 -6.16 21.42
CA LYS A 146 10.60 -5.79 22.82
C LYS A 146 11.96 -6.33 23.29
N GLU A 147 12.25 -7.61 23.02
CA GLU A 147 13.55 -8.24 23.32
C GLU A 147 14.72 -7.56 22.60
N LYS A 148 14.48 -7.07 21.39
CA LYS A 148 15.47 -6.35 20.57
C LYS A 148 15.51 -4.83 20.83
N GLY A 149 14.70 -4.31 21.76
CA GLY A 149 14.65 -2.87 22.08
C GLY A 149 14.11 -1.99 20.95
N ILE A 150 13.31 -2.55 20.04
CA ILE A 150 12.72 -1.85 18.88
C ILE A 150 11.20 -1.83 18.96
N VAL A 151 10.57 -0.91 18.23
CA VAL A 151 9.10 -0.72 18.23
C VAL A 151 8.45 -1.51 17.10
N HIS A 152 9.00 -1.40 15.88
CA HIS A 152 8.47 -2.00 14.67
C HIS A 152 9.46 -2.96 14.02
N CYS A 153 8.92 -3.94 13.29
CA CYS A 153 9.74 -4.95 12.63
C CYS A 153 10.74 -4.36 11.63
N HIS A 154 10.46 -3.24 10.95
CA HIS A 154 11.41 -2.61 10.01
C HIS A 154 12.72 -2.16 10.65
N GLN A 155 12.73 -1.92 11.97
CA GLN A 155 13.93 -1.52 12.72
C GLN A 155 14.84 -2.72 13.02
N CYS A 156 14.40 -3.95 12.75
CA CYS A 156 15.20 -5.15 12.99
C CYS A 156 16.24 -5.33 11.87
N PRO A 157 17.52 -5.60 12.17
CA PRO A 157 18.55 -5.88 11.15
C PRO A 157 18.24 -7.09 10.27
N GLU A 158 17.42 -8.02 10.75
CA GLU A 158 17.00 -9.21 10.00
C GLU A 158 15.73 -8.96 9.17
N TYR A 159 15.22 -7.73 9.13
CA TYR A 159 14.00 -7.38 8.40
C TYR A 159 14.24 -7.31 6.89
N PRO A 160 13.31 -7.82 6.05
CA PRO A 160 12.15 -8.64 6.41
C PRO A 160 12.55 -10.11 6.65
N CYS A 161 12.35 -10.59 7.89
CA CYS A 161 12.74 -11.95 8.27
C CYS A 161 11.76 -13.01 7.70
N LYS A 162 12.16 -14.29 7.72
CA LYS A 162 11.33 -15.40 7.20
C LYS A 162 9.93 -15.44 7.81
N LYS A 163 9.81 -15.19 9.12
CA LYS A 163 8.51 -15.14 9.84
C LYS A 163 7.64 -13.99 9.32
N PHE A 164 8.24 -12.80 9.13
CA PHE A 164 7.52 -11.62 8.64
C PHE A 164 7.06 -11.80 7.19
N LYS A 165 7.93 -12.27 6.29
CA LYS A 165 7.58 -12.56 4.88
C LYS A 165 6.39 -13.53 4.77
N ALA A 166 6.41 -14.61 5.54
CA ALA A 166 5.32 -15.60 5.56
C ALA A 166 4.00 -15.02 6.11
N PHE A 167 4.08 -14.17 7.14
CA PHE A 167 2.93 -13.46 7.68
C PHE A 167 2.35 -12.45 6.68
N ALA A 168 3.19 -11.59 6.10
CA ALA A 168 2.78 -10.58 5.12
C ALA A 168 2.08 -11.23 3.93
N LYS A 169 2.65 -12.29 3.35
CA LYS A 169 2.04 -13.05 2.24
C LYS A 169 0.65 -13.58 2.61
N ARG A 170 0.49 -14.17 3.80
CA ARG A 170 -0.79 -14.75 4.26
C ARG A 170 -1.85 -13.67 4.51
N TRP A 171 -1.42 -12.47 4.91
CA TRP A 171 -2.31 -11.37 5.29
C TRP A 171 -2.73 -10.47 4.13
N LEU A 172 -2.18 -10.65 2.93
CA LEU A 172 -2.68 -10.00 1.71
C LEU A 172 -4.18 -10.25 1.52
N LYS A 173 -4.66 -11.44 1.93
CA LYS A 173 -6.08 -11.78 1.96
C LYS A 173 -6.91 -11.00 2.98
N TYR A 174 -6.36 -10.02 3.71
CA TYR A 174 -7.11 -9.05 4.52
C TYR A 174 -6.95 -7.59 4.06
N GLY A 175 -6.32 -7.35 2.90
CA GLY A 175 -6.30 -6.03 2.26
C GLY A 175 -5.20 -5.12 2.80
N GLN A 176 -4.31 -5.66 3.63
CA GLN A 176 -3.12 -4.98 4.13
C GLN A 176 -1.88 -5.67 3.59
N ASN A 177 -1.00 -4.90 2.95
CA ASN A 177 0.35 -5.36 2.63
C ASN A 177 1.28 -4.92 3.75
N PHE A 178 1.72 -5.89 4.56
CA PHE A 178 2.53 -5.60 5.74
C PHE A 178 3.96 -5.18 5.43
N LEU A 179 4.48 -5.47 4.24
CA LEU A 179 5.77 -4.92 3.82
C LEU A 179 5.63 -3.41 3.55
N ASP A 180 4.62 -3.02 2.76
CA ASP A 180 4.32 -1.62 2.46
C ASP A 180 3.92 -0.84 3.73
N ASN A 181 3.23 -1.47 4.68
CA ASN A 181 2.90 -0.83 5.95
C ASN A 181 4.15 -0.51 6.77
N GLN A 182 5.12 -1.42 6.82
CA GLN A 182 6.38 -1.21 7.54
C GLN A 182 7.23 -0.12 6.87
N GLU A 183 7.25 -0.08 5.55
CA GLU A 183 7.91 0.99 4.77
C GLU A 183 7.26 2.36 5.00
N GLN A 184 5.92 2.42 5.07
CA GLN A 184 5.20 3.64 5.48
C GLN A 184 5.56 4.04 6.91
N LEU A 185 5.54 3.12 7.86
CA LEU A 185 5.91 3.41 9.25
C LEU A 185 7.34 3.93 9.37
N GLN A 186 8.27 3.39 8.58
CA GLN A 186 9.65 3.86 8.52
C GLN A 186 9.78 5.27 7.93
N SER A 187 8.99 5.58 6.89
CA SER A 187 9.11 6.84 6.14
C SER A 187 8.33 8.00 6.76
N VAL A 188 7.14 7.74 7.30
CA VAL A 188 6.22 8.80 7.78
C VAL A 188 5.82 8.69 9.25
N GLY A 189 6.20 7.60 9.94
CA GLY A 189 5.87 7.39 11.36
C GLY A 189 4.43 6.93 11.61
N GLU A 190 4.10 6.66 12.88
CA GLU A 190 2.78 6.13 13.28
C GLU A 190 1.62 7.10 13.02
N GLU A 191 1.81 8.39 13.29
CA GLU A 191 0.74 9.40 13.17
C GLU A 191 0.25 9.57 11.72
N GLU A 192 1.16 9.78 10.77
CA GLU A 192 0.80 9.88 9.35
C GLU A 192 0.32 8.53 8.80
N PHE A 193 0.91 7.41 9.25
CA PHE A 193 0.41 6.10 8.89
C PHE A 193 -1.08 5.96 9.27
N LEU A 194 -1.45 6.29 10.51
CA LEU A 194 -2.85 6.24 10.97
C LEU A 194 -3.74 7.22 10.20
N ARG A 195 -3.31 8.48 10.01
CA ARG A 195 -4.03 9.48 9.21
C ARG A 195 -4.31 8.99 7.79
N SER A 196 -3.30 8.45 7.11
CA SER A 196 -3.43 7.94 5.73
C SER A 196 -4.37 6.74 5.63
N TRP A 197 -4.45 5.91 6.67
CA TRP A 197 -5.37 4.77 6.73
C TRP A 197 -6.79 5.17 7.10
N ASN A 198 -6.95 6.07 8.08
CA ASN A 198 -8.25 6.58 8.47
C ASN A 198 -8.90 7.41 7.35
N ALA A 199 -8.12 8.10 6.51
CA ALA A 199 -8.62 8.76 5.30
C ALA A 199 -9.20 7.79 4.25
N LYS A 200 -8.92 6.47 4.35
CA LYS A 200 -9.49 5.43 3.48
C LYS A 200 -10.80 4.85 4.04
N VAL A 201 -11.20 5.24 5.25
CA VAL A 201 -12.48 4.83 5.85
C VAL A 201 -13.58 5.69 5.23
N THR A 202 -14.41 5.08 4.38
CA THR A 202 -15.62 5.67 3.76
C THR A 202 -16.87 5.03 4.31
#